data_AF-A0A239BZD0-F1
#
_entry.id   AF-A0A239BZD0-F1
#
_cell.length_a   1.000
_cell.length_b   1.000
_cell.length_c   1.000
_cell.angle_alpha   90.00
_cell.angle_beta   90.00
_cell.angle_gamma   90.00
#
_symmetry.space_group_name_H-M   'P 1'
#
loop_
_entity.id
_entity.type
_entity.pdbx_description
1 polymer ?
#
loop_
_entity_poly.entity_id
_entity_poly.type
_entity_poly.pdbx_seq_one_letter_code
_entity_poly.pdbx_strand_id
1 'polypeptide(L)' 'MVLYGHTPVPAPEWVNNTLCLDTGCVFGGRLTALRYPERELVSVVAKRAYYQAAEAFLPGGADAP' A
#
# COMPACT_ATOMS: atom_id res chain seq x y z
N MET A 1 2.66 12.56 -14.45
CA MET A 1 2.77 11.62 -13.32
C MET A 1 1.60 11.87 -12.41
N VAL A 2 0.84 10.84 -12.07
CA VAL A 2 -0.28 10.94 -11.13
C VAL A 2 -0.07 9.94 -9.99
N LEU A 3 -0.01 10.43 -8.76
CA LEU A 3 0.03 9.58 -7.57
C LEU A 3 -1.34 9.61 -6.92
N TYR A 4 -1.84 8.44 -6.53
CA TYR A 4 -3.19 8.31 -5.99
C TYR A 4 -3.24 7.25 -4.87
N GLY A 5 -4.41 7.10 -4.26
CA GLY A 5 -4.70 6.09 -3.25
C GLY A 5 -6.14 5.59 -3.42
N HIS A 6 -6.87 5.41 -2.30
CA HIS A 6 -8.28 5.00 -2.22
C HIS A 6 -8.52 3.50 -2.23
N THR A 7 -7.99 2.80 -3.23
CA THR A 7 -8.09 1.33 -3.29
C THR A 7 -6.74 0.72 -2.91
N PRO A 8 -6.66 0.03 -1.77
CA PRO A 8 -5.39 -0.46 -1.28
C PRO A 8 -4.85 -1.58 -2.18
N VAL A 9 -3.54 -1.55 -2.45
CA VAL A 9 -2.80 -2.54 -3.24
C VAL A 9 -1.66 -3.16 -2.43
N PRO A 10 -1.26 -4.43 -2.65
CA PRO A 10 -0.19 -5.06 -1.87
C PRO A 10 1.18 -4.37 -2.05
N ALA A 11 1.44 -3.85 -3.25
CA ALA A 11 2.65 -3.09 -3.56
C ALA A 11 2.34 -2.01 -4.62
N PRO A 12 3.04 -0.85 -4.58
CA PRO A 12 2.91 0.17 -5.62
C PRO A 12 3.45 -0.35 -6.96
N GLU A 13 2.70 -0.15 -8.04
CA GLU A 13 3.11 -0.51 -9.40
C GLU A 13 2.92 0.69 -10.34
N TRP A 14 3.92 0.94 -11.18
CA TRP A 14 3.83 1.95 -12.22
C TRP A 14 3.00 1.45 -13.40
N VAL A 15 1.86 2.09 -13.64
CA VAL A 15 1.02 1.82 -14.81
C VAL A 15 0.77 3.12 -15.54
N ASN A 16 1.23 3.25 -16.79
CA ASN A 16 0.99 4.42 -17.63
C ASN A 16 1.31 5.77 -16.95
N ASN A 17 2.45 5.87 -16.24
CA ASN A 17 2.87 7.07 -15.49
C ASN A 17 1.94 7.45 -14.32
N THR A 18 1.21 6.47 -13.79
CA THR A 18 0.42 6.56 -12.56
C THR A 18 0.91 5.55 -11.53
N LEU A 19 0.72 5.84 -10.25
CA LEU A 19 1.17 4.99 -9.15
C LEU A 19 0.20 5.11 -7.96
N CYS A 20 -0.36 3.98 -7.52
CA CYS A 20 -1.11 3.92 -6.27
C CYS A 20 -0.14 3.79 -5.09
N LEU A 21 -0.23 4.70 -4.11
CA LEU A 21 0.55 4.67 -2.87
C LEU A 21 -0.21 4.06 -1.69
N ASP A 22 -1.50 3.75 -1.88
CA ASP A 22 -2.29 3.12 -0.83
C ASP A 22 -1.90 1.65 -0.70
N THR A 23 -1.01 1.37 0.24
CA THR A 23 -0.55 0.01 0.56
C THR A 23 -1.22 -0.56 1.81
N GLY A 24 -2.44 -0.11 2.11
CA GLY A 24 -3.27 -0.69 3.15
C GLY A 24 -2.67 -0.66 4.56
N CYS A 25 -2.00 0.45 4.93
CA CYS A 25 -1.35 0.60 6.24
C CYS A 25 -2.30 0.25 7.41
N VAL A 26 -3.55 0.73 7.36
CA VAL A 26 -4.54 0.49 8.42
C VAL A 26 -4.89 -0.99 8.58
N PHE A 27 -4.76 -1.77 7.50
CA PHE A 27 -5.04 -3.20 7.47
C PHE A 27 -3.83 -4.07 7.85
N GLY A 28 -2.72 -3.46 8.28
CA GLY A 28 -1.48 -4.17 8.61
C GLY A 28 -0.44 -4.18 7.49
N GLY A 29 -0.69 -3.46 6.39
CA GLY A 29 0.27 -3.29 5.30
C GLY A 29 1.36 -2.27 5.62
N ARG A 30 1.55 -1.29 4.72
CA ARG A 30 2.60 -0.26 4.85
C ARG A 30 2.05 1.13 4.61
N LEU A 31 2.67 2.15 5.20
CA LEU A 31 2.48 3.54 4.78
C LEU A 31 3.59 3.88 3.79
N THR A 32 3.20 4.27 2.57
CA THR A 32 4.12 4.45 1.45
C THR A 32 4.11 5.88 0.94
N ALA A 33 5.29 6.38 0.58
CA ALA A 33 5.53 7.69 -0.01
C ALA A 33 6.45 7.57 -1.23
N LEU A 34 6.31 8.49 -2.18
CA LEU A 34 7.26 8.69 -3.27
C LEU A 34 8.05 9.97 -3.00
N ARG A 35 9.38 9.88 -3.02
CA ARG A 35 10.26 11.06 -3.04
C ARG A 35 10.30 11.63 -4.44
N TYR A 36 10.10 12.94 -4.56
CA TYR A 36 10.15 13.64 -5.85
C TYR A 36 11.18 14.78 -5.75
N PRO A 37 12.07 14.94 -6.75
CA PRO A 37 12.04 14.36 -8.10
C PRO A 37 12.67 12.97 -8.27
N GLU A 38 13.24 12.38 -7.21
CA GLU A 38 14.05 11.14 -7.27
C GLU A 38 13.26 9.90 -7.71
N ARG A 39 11.93 9.92 -7.57
CA ARG A 39 11.01 8.79 -7.81
C ARG A 39 11.35 7.54 -6.99
N GLU A 40 11.91 7.74 -5.80
CA GLU A 40 12.23 6.68 -4.86
C GLU A 40 11.03 6.39 -3.96
N LEU A 41 10.67 5.11 -3.83
CA LEU A 41 9.64 4.66 -2.90
C LEU A 41 10.24 4.47 -1.51
N VAL A 42 9.65 5.14 -0.52
CA VAL A 42 9.95 4.94 0.90
C VAL A 42 8.70 4.46 1.61
N SER A 43 8.84 3.49 2.50
CA SER A 43 7.69 2.99 3.26
C SER A 43 8.07 2.49 4.65
N VAL A 44 7.10 2.60 5.57
CA VAL A 44 7.18 2.03 6.92
C VAL A 44 6.11 0.96 7.07
N VAL A 45 6.43 -0.12 7.77
CA VAL A 45 5.45 -1.17 8.09
C VAL A 45 4.44 -0.67 9.12
N ALA A 46 3.20 -1.12 9.02
CA ALA A 46 2.20 -0.90 10.05
C ALA A 46 2.65 -1.56 11.36
N LYS A 47 2.41 -0.90 12.50
CA LYS A 47 2.75 -1.48 13.82
C LYS A 47 1.86 -2.66 14.20
N ARG A 48 0.64 -2.67 13.67
CA ARG A 48 -0.39 -3.71 13.82
C ARG A 48 -1.47 -3.47 12.77
N ALA A 49 -2.34 -4.45 12.52
CA ALA A 49 -3.61 -4.19 11.87
C ALA A 49 -4.52 -3.41 12.82
N TYR A 50 -5.01 -2.25 12.38
CA TYR A 50 -5.95 -1.41 13.12
C TYR A 50 -7.40 -1.62 12.66
N TYR A 51 -7.57 -2.17 11.45
CA TYR A 51 -8.88 -2.53 10.89
C TYR A 51 -8.76 -3.82 10.07
N GLN A 52 -9.85 -4.56 9.95
CA GLN A 52 -9.88 -5.78 9.15
C GLN A 52 -9.99 -5.45 7.66
N ALA A 53 -9.10 -6.01 6.84
CA ALA A 53 -9.16 -5.81 5.40
C ALA A 53 -10.36 -6.56 4.80
N ALA A 54 -10.87 -6.06 3.68
CA ALA A 54 -11.74 -6.87 2.83
C ALA A 54 -10.94 -8.06 2.28
N GLU A 55 -11.57 -9.23 2.11
CA GLU A 55 -10.91 -10.45 1.61
C GLU A 55 -10.12 -10.20 0.31
N ALA A 56 -10.62 -9.30 -0.56
CA ALA A 56 -9.98 -8.93 -1.82
C ALA A 56 -8.59 -8.26 -1.67
N PHE A 57 -8.26 -7.70 -0.49
CA PHE A 57 -6.96 -7.07 -0.25
C PHE A 57 -5.89 -8.06 0.24
N LEU A 58 -6.29 -9.20 0.82
CA LEU A 58 -5.35 -10.17 1.37
C LEU A 58 -4.79 -11.06 0.25
N PRO A 59 -3.47 -11.06 0.00
CA PRO A 59 -2.87 -12.06 -0.88
C PRO A 59 -2.92 -13.40 -0.14
N GLY A 60 -3.89 -14.24 -0.49
CA GLY A 60 -3.98 -15.66 -0.08
C GLY A 60 -3.82 -15.91 1.41
N GLY A 61 -4.91 -15.80 2.17
CA GLY A 61 -5.11 -16.43 3.49
C GLY A 61 -3.87 -16.47 4.39
N ALA A 62 -3.44 -15.32 4.88
CA ALA A 62 -2.49 -15.30 5.99
C ALA A 62 -3.29 -15.15 7.29
N ASP A 63 -3.37 -16.25 8.03
CA ASP A 63 -3.79 -16.29 9.42
C ASP A 63 -3.14 -15.12 10.18
N ALA A 64 -4.00 -14.25 10.72
CA ALA A 64 -3.57 -13.35 11.77
C ALA A 64 -3.26 -14.20 13.02
N PRO A 65 -2.20 -13.87 13.79
CA PRO A 65 -2.00 -14.50 15.10
C PRO A 65 -3.15 -14.22 16.06
#